data_AF-A0ABD5UDE8-F1
#
_entry.id   AF-A0ABD5UDE8-F1
#
_cell.length_a   1.000
_cell.length_b   1.000
_cell.length_c   1.000
_cell.angle_alpha   90.00
_cell.angle_beta   90.00
_cell.angle_gamma   90.00
#
_symmetry.space_group_name_H-M   'P 1'
#
loop_
_entity.id
_entity.type
_entity.pdbx_description
1 polymer ?
#
loop_
_entity_poly.entity_id
_entity_poly.type
_entity_poly.pdbx_seq_one_letter_code
_entity_poly.pdbx_strand_id
1 'polypeptide(L)'
;METARPTARPAPGRVESRWWYWIAAAAAFWVLAYVLGVVGFVLGVGAFLGGVFFDPTVFVPGAFGLLFVVVVPLVLFGLLVSLVLPVALYLDAEAVGEAGVGWEPDPVLYALVAAVGLFAQGLPVQPAVAVYYLYLRRRHVGTP
;
A
#
# COMPACT_ATOMS: atom_id res chain seq x y z
N MET A 1 -23.47 39.85 -13.46
CA MET A 1 -23.46 38.78 -14.49
C MET A 1 -22.07 38.19 -14.50
N GLU A 2 -21.90 37.05 -13.84
CA GLU A 2 -20.61 36.41 -13.63
C GLU A 2 -20.39 35.40 -14.75
N THR A 3 -19.44 35.68 -15.63
CA THR A 3 -19.08 34.81 -16.76
C THR A 3 -18.37 33.58 -16.19
N ALA A 4 -19.05 32.45 -16.20
CA ALA A 4 -18.45 31.14 -15.91
C ALA A 4 -17.23 30.93 -16.82
N ARG A 5 -16.04 30.81 -16.24
CA ARG A 5 -14.85 30.44 -17.00
C ARG A 5 -15.04 29.02 -17.52
N PRO A 6 -14.82 28.76 -18.82
CA PRO A 6 -14.79 27.40 -19.33
C PRO A 6 -13.70 26.63 -18.59
N THR A 7 -14.09 25.59 -17.87
CA THR A 7 -13.16 24.60 -17.32
C THR A 7 -12.43 24.00 -18.51
N ALA A 8 -11.15 24.36 -18.68
CA ALA A 8 -10.31 23.79 -19.71
C ALA A 8 -10.34 22.27 -19.53
N ARG A 9 -10.90 21.54 -20.50
CA ARG A 9 -10.78 20.08 -20.52
C ARG A 9 -9.29 19.74 -20.54
N PRO A 10 -8.83 18.79 -19.71
CA PRO A 10 -7.44 18.34 -19.75
C PRO A 10 -7.06 18.00 -21.20
N ALA A 11 -5.85 18.39 -21.60
CA ALA A 11 -5.35 18.07 -22.93
C ALA A 11 -5.40 16.54 -23.13
N PRO A 12 -5.94 16.03 -24.25
CA PRO A 12 -6.06 14.60 -24.49
C PRO A 12 -4.69 13.93 -24.35
N GLY A 13 -4.61 12.89 -23.50
CA GLY A 13 -3.38 12.12 -23.25
C GLY A 13 -2.60 12.46 -21.98
N ARG A 14 -3.01 13.44 -21.15
CA ARG A 14 -2.37 13.71 -19.84
C ARG A 14 -3.25 13.21 -18.68
N VAL A 15 -2.73 12.27 -17.88
CA VAL A 15 -3.36 11.79 -16.64
C VAL A 15 -2.98 12.71 -15.47
N GLU A 16 -3.92 13.53 -14.99
CA GLU A 16 -3.71 14.46 -13.86
C GLU A 16 -4.11 13.85 -12.50
N SER A 17 -3.82 12.57 -12.26
CA SER A 17 -4.04 11.95 -10.95
C SER A 17 -2.78 11.99 -10.10
N ARG A 18 -2.93 12.38 -8.83
CA ARG A 18 -1.89 12.27 -7.77
C ARG A 18 -2.05 11.02 -6.90
N TRP A 19 -3.10 10.23 -7.12
CA TRP A 19 -3.40 9.04 -6.32
C TRP A 19 -2.37 7.93 -6.50
N TRP A 20 -1.68 7.89 -7.64
CA TRP A 20 -0.56 6.96 -7.86
C TRP A 20 0.55 7.08 -6.79
N TYR A 21 0.76 8.24 -6.17
CA TYR A 21 1.72 8.39 -5.07
C TYR A 21 1.32 7.56 -3.85
N TRP A 22 0.02 7.50 -3.53
CA TRP A 22 -0.51 6.68 -2.45
C TRP A 22 -0.37 5.18 -2.78
N ILE A 23 -0.60 4.79 -4.02
CA ILE A 23 -0.42 3.40 -4.48
C ILE A 23 1.06 3.00 -4.36
N ALA A 24 1.98 3.87 -4.79
CA ALA A 24 3.42 3.66 -4.69
C ALA A 24 3.90 3.60 -3.24
N ALA A 25 3.42 4.51 -2.38
CA ALA A 25 3.72 4.50 -0.95
C ALA A 25 3.20 3.22 -0.28
N ALA A 26 1.99 2.77 -0.63
CA ALA A 26 1.42 1.53 -0.11
C ALA A 26 2.23 0.30 -0.54
N ALA A 27 2.61 0.22 -1.82
CA ALA A 27 3.46 -0.86 -2.32
C ALA A 27 4.81 -0.89 -1.60
N ALA A 28 5.48 0.27 -1.48
CA ALA A 28 6.76 0.40 -0.79
C ALA A 28 6.65 0.04 0.70
N PHE A 29 5.62 0.53 1.38
CA PHE A 29 5.34 0.22 2.77
C PHE A 29 5.20 -1.30 2.99
N TRP A 30 4.39 -1.97 2.17
CA TRP A 30 4.16 -3.40 2.31
C TRP A 30 5.40 -4.24 2.02
N VAL A 31 6.18 -3.88 0.99
CA VAL A 31 7.46 -4.54 0.70
C VAL A 31 8.41 -4.39 1.89
N LEU A 32 8.55 -3.17 2.41
CA LEU A 32 9.40 -2.88 3.57
C LEU A 32 8.93 -3.64 4.81
N ALA A 33 7.63 -3.60 5.11
CA ALA A 33 7.03 -4.30 6.25
C ALA A 33 7.25 -5.82 6.15
N TYR A 34 7.15 -6.40 4.96
CA TYR A 34 7.43 -7.82 4.74
C TYR A 34 8.90 -8.15 5.00
N VAL A 35 9.83 -7.37 4.45
CA VAL A 35 11.28 -7.55 4.68
C VAL A 35 11.61 -7.43 6.17
N LEU A 36 11.11 -6.39 6.84
CA LEU A 36 11.29 -6.19 8.28
C LEU A 36 10.65 -7.30 9.09
N GLY A 37 9.48 -7.81 8.68
CA GLY A 37 8.80 -8.93 9.30
C GLY A 37 9.63 -10.22 9.22
N VAL A 38 10.19 -10.53 8.05
CA VAL A 38 11.06 -11.71 7.87
C VAL A 38 12.34 -11.58 8.69
N VAL A 39 13.02 -10.43 8.62
CA VAL A 39 14.25 -10.18 9.41
C VAL A 39 13.94 -10.25 10.91
N GLY A 40 12.88 -9.58 11.35
CA GLY A 40 12.42 -9.58 12.73
C GLY A 40 12.03 -10.97 13.22
N PHE A 41 11.42 -11.80 12.37
CA PHE A 41 11.11 -13.19 12.69
C PHE A 41 12.38 -14.02 12.89
N VAL A 42 13.33 -13.96 11.96
CA VAL A 42 14.59 -14.71 12.04
C VAL A 42 15.38 -14.34 13.30
N LEU A 43 15.55 -13.04 13.55
CA LEU A 43 16.23 -12.55 14.76
C LEU A 43 15.43 -12.85 16.03
N GLY A 44 14.11 -12.72 15.95
CA GLY A 44 13.18 -12.93 17.05
C GLY A 44 13.17 -14.35 17.56
N VAL A 45 13.28 -15.36 16.69
CA VAL A 45 13.39 -16.77 17.11
C VAL A 45 14.63 -17.00 17.99
N GLY A 46 15.79 -16.49 17.57
CA GLY A 46 17.02 -16.60 18.35
C GLY A 46 16.92 -15.87 19.70
N ALA A 47 16.42 -14.64 19.67
CA ALA A 47 16.23 -13.83 20.89
C ALA A 47 15.20 -14.46 21.84
N PHE A 48 14.14 -15.08 21.32
CA PHE A 48 13.11 -15.76 22.11
C PHE A 48 13.67 -17.00 22.80
N LEU A 49 14.36 -17.88 22.06
CA LEU A 49 14.98 -19.08 22.62
C LEU A 49 16.09 -18.73 23.62
N GLY A 50 16.86 -17.66 23.39
CA GLY A 50 17.84 -17.20 24.37
C GLY A 50 17.19 -16.58 25.60
N GLY A 51 16.29 -15.62 25.39
CA GLY A 51 15.70 -14.83 26.46
C GLY A 51 14.83 -15.63 27.41
N VAL A 52 14.00 -16.54 26.91
CA VAL A 52 13.10 -17.33 27.76
C VAL A 52 13.87 -18.33 28.64
N PHE A 53 14.93 -18.93 28.13
CA PHE A 53 15.65 -20.00 28.84
C PHE A 53 16.79 -19.49 29.74
N PHE A 54 17.40 -18.34 29.43
CA PHE A 54 18.57 -17.85 30.17
C PHE A 54 18.27 -16.64 31.08
N ASP A 55 17.39 -15.72 30.68
CA ASP A 55 16.98 -14.59 31.52
C ASP A 55 15.56 -14.08 31.18
N PRO A 56 14.52 -14.79 31.68
CA PRO A 56 13.14 -14.43 31.39
C PRO A 56 12.73 -13.11 32.05
N THR A 57 13.41 -12.69 33.12
CA THR A 57 13.03 -11.51 33.91
C THR A 57 13.31 -10.20 33.17
N VAL A 58 14.35 -10.17 32.34
CA VAL A 58 14.68 -9.04 31.47
C VAL A 58 14.01 -9.19 30.10
N PHE A 59 13.98 -10.41 29.56
CA PHE A 59 13.45 -10.66 28.22
C PHE A 59 11.97 -10.31 28.08
N VAL A 60 11.12 -10.78 29.01
CA VAL A 60 9.67 -10.60 28.88
C VAL A 60 9.28 -9.12 28.86
N PRO A 61 9.69 -8.27 29.84
CA PRO A 61 9.40 -6.83 29.77
C PRO A 61 9.95 -6.16 28.52
N GLY A 62 11.16 -6.52 28.07
CA GLY A 62 11.77 -5.98 26.85
C GLY A 62 10.98 -6.32 25.58
N ALA A 63 10.54 -7.58 25.44
CA ALA A 63 9.71 -8.02 24.33
C ALA A 63 8.35 -7.32 24.30
N PHE A 64 7.72 -7.12 25.47
CA PHE A 64 6.51 -6.33 25.60
C PHE A 64 6.74 -4.87 25.20
N GLY A 65 7.85 -4.26 25.63
CA GLY A 65 8.23 -2.90 25.21
C GLY A 65 8.35 -2.78 23.68
N LEU A 66 9.06 -3.71 23.04
CA LEU A 66 9.20 -3.75 21.58
C LEU A 66 7.85 -3.90 20.87
N LEU A 67 6.99 -4.79 21.37
CA LEU A 67 5.66 -5.02 20.84
C LEU A 67 4.84 -3.73 20.83
N PHE A 68 4.74 -3.04 21.95
CA PHE A 68 3.89 -1.85 22.07
C PHE A 68 4.49 -0.60 21.41
N VAL A 69 5.81 -0.46 21.38
CA VAL A 69 6.47 0.74 20.84
C VAL A 69 6.69 0.66 19.32
N VAL A 70 6.90 -0.54 18.78
CA VAL A 70 7.25 -0.71 17.36
C VAL A 70 6.19 -1.47 16.60
N VAL A 71 5.85 -2.68 17.06
CA VAL A 71 4.98 -3.59 16.29
C VAL A 71 3.55 -3.05 16.23
N VAL A 72 2.97 -2.62 17.35
CA VAL A 72 1.60 -2.09 17.38
C VAL A 72 1.44 -0.85 16.49
N PRO A 73 2.28 0.20 16.58
CA PRO A 73 2.19 1.34 15.66
C PRO A 73 2.37 0.95 14.20
N LEU A 74 3.28 0.02 13.88
CA LEU A 74 3.50 -0.44 12.52
C LEU A 74 2.27 -1.16 11.96
N VAL A 75 1.60 -2.00 12.76
CA VAL A 75 0.37 -2.69 12.38
C VAL A 75 -0.78 -1.70 12.17
N LEU A 76 -0.94 -0.73 13.07
CA LEU A 76 -1.99 0.30 12.93
C LEU A 76 -1.76 1.17 11.69
N PHE A 77 -0.52 1.57 11.44
CA PHE A 77 -0.17 2.32 10.24
C PHE A 77 -0.39 1.48 8.98
N GLY A 78 -0.01 0.19 9.01
CA GLY A 78 -0.29 -0.73 7.91
C GLY A 78 -1.77 -0.90 7.64
N LEU A 79 -2.61 -0.95 8.68
CA LEU A 79 -4.06 -0.96 8.53
C LEU A 79 -4.56 0.32 7.83
N LEU A 80 -4.07 1.49 8.22
CA LEU A 80 -4.43 2.75 7.55
C LEU A 80 -4.04 2.74 6.07
N VAL A 81 -2.81 2.34 5.75
CA VAL A 81 -2.34 2.18 4.36
C VAL A 81 -3.24 1.21 3.58
N SER A 82 -3.64 0.12 4.22
CA SER A 82 -4.51 -0.90 3.62
C SER A 82 -5.89 -0.37 3.28
N LEU A 83 -6.45 0.47 4.14
CA LEU A 83 -7.77 1.07 3.95
C LEU A 83 -7.75 2.15 2.87
N VAL A 84 -6.63 2.86 2.72
CA VAL A 84 -6.47 3.91 1.69
C VAL A 84 -6.25 3.31 0.30
N LEU A 85 -5.59 2.15 0.19
CA LEU A 85 -5.21 1.57 -1.10
C LEU A 85 -6.40 1.32 -2.06
N PRO A 86 -7.54 0.72 -1.65
CA PRO A 86 -8.70 0.56 -2.53
C PRO A 86 -9.22 1.88 -3.10
N VAL A 87 -9.26 2.93 -2.27
CA VAL A 87 -9.72 4.26 -2.67
C VAL A 87 -8.74 4.89 -3.66
N ALA A 88 -7.44 4.79 -3.37
CA ALA A 88 -6.40 5.30 -4.26
C ALA A 88 -6.41 4.61 -5.63
N LEU A 89 -6.60 3.28 -5.67
CA LEU A 89 -6.72 2.51 -6.90
C LEU A 89 -7.96 2.89 -7.71
N TYR A 90 -9.11 3.03 -7.05
CA TYR A 90 -10.34 3.47 -7.70
C TYR A 90 -10.14 4.83 -8.39
N LEU A 91 -9.69 5.83 -7.63
CA LEU A 91 -9.58 7.20 -8.12
C LEU A 91 -8.48 7.36 -9.19
N ASP A 92 -7.37 6.62 -9.09
CA ASP A 92 -6.34 6.65 -10.14
C ASP A 92 -6.82 5.92 -11.40
N ALA A 93 -7.50 4.78 -11.27
CA ALA A 93 -8.01 4.02 -12.41
C ALA A 93 -9.08 4.80 -13.19
N GLU A 94 -10.01 5.46 -12.50
CA GLU A 94 -11.01 6.32 -13.12
C GLU A 94 -10.36 7.44 -13.94
N ALA A 95 -9.41 8.16 -13.33
CA ALA A 95 -8.67 9.23 -14.02
C ALA A 95 -7.83 8.73 -15.21
N VAL A 96 -7.28 7.51 -15.14
CA VAL A 96 -6.54 6.89 -16.24
C VAL A 96 -7.48 6.51 -17.39
N GLY A 97 -8.65 5.93 -17.07
CA GLY A 97 -9.66 5.57 -18.06
C GLY A 97 -10.20 6.78 -18.82
N GLU A 98 -10.43 7.90 -18.12
CA GLU A 98 -10.87 9.15 -18.73
C GLU A 98 -9.84 9.80 -19.66
N ALA A 99 -8.54 9.53 -19.44
CA ALA A 99 -7.46 10.17 -20.18
C ALA A 99 -7.23 9.59 -21.59
N GLY A 100 -7.85 8.45 -21.93
CA GLY A 100 -7.78 7.86 -23.27
C GLY A 100 -6.39 7.38 -23.69
N VAL A 101 -5.58 6.90 -22.75
CA VAL A 101 -4.16 6.52 -22.96
C VAL A 101 -3.96 5.09 -23.52
N GLY A 102 -4.98 4.52 -24.15
CA GLY A 102 -4.94 3.17 -24.71
C GLY A 102 -4.99 2.02 -23.68
N TRP A 103 -5.21 2.35 -22.41
CA TRP A 103 -5.49 1.40 -21.34
C TRP A 103 -6.69 1.87 -20.54
N GLU A 104 -7.69 1.01 -20.41
CA GLU A 104 -8.95 1.26 -19.71
C GLU A 104 -9.01 0.33 -18.49
N PRO A 105 -8.40 0.71 -17.35
CA PRO A 105 -8.52 -0.07 -16.13
C PRO A 105 -9.95 0.00 -15.59
N ASP A 106 -10.52 -1.14 -15.19
CA ASP A 106 -11.78 -1.19 -14.43
C ASP A 106 -11.52 -0.70 -12.98
N PRO A 107 -12.02 0.49 -12.59
CA PRO A 107 -11.75 1.05 -11.25
C PRO A 107 -12.35 0.19 -10.13
N VAL A 108 -13.52 -0.41 -10.38
CA VAL A 108 -14.23 -1.24 -9.40
C VAL A 108 -13.47 -2.53 -9.17
N LEU A 109 -12.97 -3.17 -10.23
CA LEU A 109 -12.19 -4.40 -10.11
C LEU A 109 -10.92 -4.19 -9.27
N TYR A 110 -10.13 -3.15 -9.55
CA TYR A 110 -8.92 -2.88 -8.78
C TYR A 110 -9.20 -2.55 -7.32
N ALA A 111 -10.25 -1.75 -7.06
CA ALA A 111 -10.68 -1.43 -5.71
C ALA A 111 -11.14 -2.67 -4.94
N LEU A 112 -11.95 -3.53 -5.57
CA LEU A 112 -12.45 -4.77 -4.95
C LEU A 112 -11.33 -5.76 -4.67
N VAL A 113 -10.38 -5.94 -5.59
CA VAL A 113 -9.22 -6.82 -5.36
C VAL A 113 -8.39 -6.33 -4.18
N ALA A 114 -8.14 -5.01 -4.09
CA ALA A 114 -7.46 -4.42 -2.95
C ALA A 114 -8.25 -4.59 -1.64
N ALA A 115 -9.58 -4.40 -1.67
CA ALA A 115 -10.45 -4.58 -0.52
C ALA A 115 -10.52 -6.04 -0.05
N VAL A 116 -10.59 -7.00 -0.96
CA VAL A 116 -10.47 -8.44 -0.64
C VAL A 116 -9.13 -8.73 0.02
N GLY A 117 -8.07 -8.03 -0.41
CA GLY A 117 -6.75 -8.10 0.19
C GLY A 117 -6.67 -7.65 1.66
N LEU A 118 -7.66 -6.95 2.21
CA LEU A 118 -7.76 -6.67 3.66
C LEU A 118 -8.07 -7.95 4.45
N PHE A 119 -8.84 -8.85 3.86
CA PHE A 119 -9.35 -10.06 4.51
C PHE A 119 -8.57 -11.31 4.14
N ALA A 120 -7.78 -11.26 3.05
CA ALA A 120 -6.90 -12.34 2.61
C ALA A 120 -5.62 -12.45 3.47
N GLN A 121 -5.77 -12.55 4.79
CA GLN A 121 -4.65 -12.56 5.73
C GLN A 121 -3.66 -13.68 5.39
N GLY A 122 -2.40 -13.30 5.17
CA GLY A 122 -1.31 -14.20 4.77
C GLY A 122 -0.97 -14.19 3.29
N LEU A 123 -1.87 -13.73 2.41
CA LEU A 123 -1.58 -13.54 1.00
C LEU A 123 -1.19 -12.10 0.72
N PRO A 124 -0.10 -11.84 -0.04
CA PRO A 124 0.36 -10.50 -0.39
C PRO A 124 -0.51 -9.86 -1.50
N VAL A 125 -1.84 -9.95 -1.38
CA VAL A 125 -2.79 -9.49 -2.42
C VAL A 125 -2.66 -7.99 -2.66
N GLN A 126 -2.69 -7.18 -1.59
CA GLN A 126 -2.57 -5.73 -1.67
C GLN A 126 -1.26 -5.25 -2.30
N PRO A 127 -0.06 -5.70 -1.85
CA PRO A 127 1.17 -5.32 -2.52
C PRO A 127 1.25 -5.86 -3.95
N ALA A 128 0.74 -7.07 -4.23
CA ALA A 128 0.73 -7.62 -5.58
C ALA A 128 -0.10 -6.77 -6.55
N VAL A 129 -1.33 -6.40 -6.16
CA VAL A 129 -2.20 -5.57 -7.01
C VAL A 129 -1.63 -4.16 -7.17
N ALA A 130 -1.06 -3.56 -6.12
CA ALA A 130 -0.45 -2.24 -6.19
C ALA A 130 0.76 -2.22 -7.15
N VAL A 131 1.67 -3.19 -7.05
CA VAL A 131 2.84 -3.31 -7.93
C VAL A 131 2.41 -3.59 -9.37
N TYR A 132 1.45 -4.51 -9.57
CA TYR A 132 0.93 -4.84 -10.89
C TYR A 132 0.27 -3.64 -11.57
N TYR A 133 -0.57 -2.90 -10.82
CA TYR A 133 -1.21 -1.69 -11.31
C TYR A 133 -0.18 -0.63 -11.70
N LEU A 134 0.83 -0.36 -10.86
CA LEU A 134 1.89 0.60 -11.17
C LEU A 134 2.73 0.19 -12.39
N TYR A 135 2.97 -1.11 -12.57
CA TYR A 135 3.63 -1.63 -13.77
C TYR A 135 2.82 -1.32 -15.04
N LEU A 136 1.52 -1.62 -15.04
CA LEU A 136 0.64 -1.31 -16.18
C LEU A 136 0.50 0.19 -16.42
N ARG A 137 0.35 0.98 -15.35
CA ARG A 137 0.28 2.44 -15.43
C ARG A 137 1.54 3.00 -16.05
N ARG A 138 2.73 2.54 -15.62
CA ARG A 138 4.01 2.98 -16.20
C ARG A 138 4.11 2.63 -17.69
N ARG A 139 3.57 1.48 -18.11
CA ARG A 139 3.59 1.04 -19.51
C ARG A 139 2.73 1.91 -20.44
N HIS A 140 1.58 2.38 -19.97
CA HIS A 140 0.61 3.11 -20.82
C HIS A 140 0.65 4.64 -20.61
N VAL A 141 0.92 5.09 -19.40
CA VAL A 141 0.98 6.52 -19.02
C VAL A 141 2.42 7.04 -19.06
N GLY A 142 3.41 6.17 -18.87
CA GLY A 142 4.82 6.54 -18.70
C GLY A 142 5.20 6.84 -17.25
N THR A 143 6.44 7.30 -17.06
CA THR A 143 6.86 8.00 -15.85
C THR A 143 6.48 9.48 -15.99
N PRO A 144 6.20 10.20 -14.89
CA PRO A 144 6.07 11.66 -14.96
C PRO A 144 7.27 12.33 -15.65
#